data_AF-A0A7X3TKM0-F1
#
_entry.id   AF-A0A7X3TKM0-F1
#
_cell.length_a   1.000
_cell.length_b   1.000
_cell.length_c   1.000
_cell.angle_alpha   90.00
_cell.angle_beta   90.00
_cell.angle_gamma   90.00
#
_symmetry.space_group_name_H-M   'P 1'
#
loop_
_entity.id
_entity.type
_entity.pdbx_description
1 polymer ?
#
loop_
_entity_poly.entity_id
_entity_poly.type
_entity_poly.pdbx_seq_one_letter_code
_entity_poly.pdbx_strand_id
1 'polypeptide(L)'
;RGCVREDFRGFDARTGRLLWTFHVIPEEGEFGADTWGGGSLAESGDLGSWCCLSADDELGYVYVPLSAPTSAYYGGHRPGDNLFSNSLVALDAATGERVWHFQMVHHDIWEYDTVGPPVLGRIHVDGRPIDAVMQASKTAFLYTFDRRTGEPVWPIEEVEVPQSTVPGEATSPTQPIPSRPPAFDRQGVTPEDLIDFTPEIRERALALADSLVMGPLFTPPMERGTAEGKIGTYVIPGAWGAGNWNTGAFDPETGVYYAVSHTLPNVWSLSENSEPGEMEFGTQGGWPRAEIEGLPLVKPPWGRITAIDMNRGEHLWMAANGDGPNDHPLLEGLDLPPLGNANRPAPLVTGSLLFIGEGSNAVIGTPDTHWGTTFRAYDKATGEVVWETELPSGTTGGPMTYVHEGKQYIVVAVGGSEQPAEYVALGLP
;
A
#
# COMPACT_ATOMS: atom_id res chain seq x y z
N ARG A 1 -7.90 -4.40 -22.79
CA ARG A 1 -7.87 -5.80 -23.28
C ARG A 1 -6.49 -6.10 -23.86
N GLY A 2 -6.00 -7.34 -23.80
CA GLY A 2 -4.79 -7.79 -24.50
C GLY A 2 -3.46 -7.59 -23.74
N CYS A 3 -3.52 -7.33 -22.43
CA CYS A 3 -2.33 -7.33 -21.59
C CYS A 3 -1.80 -8.76 -21.39
N VAL A 4 -0.48 -8.90 -21.24
CA VAL A 4 0.16 -10.19 -21.00
C VAL A 4 -0.17 -10.66 -19.59
N ARG A 5 -0.38 -11.98 -19.42
CA ARG A 5 -0.54 -12.60 -18.11
C ARG A 5 0.79 -12.62 -17.36
N GLU A 6 0.75 -12.26 -16.08
CA GLU A 6 1.93 -12.24 -15.21
C GLU A 6 1.96 -13.48 -14.31
N ASP A 7 2.18 -14.65 -14.91
CA ASP A 7 2.19 -15.92 -14.20
C ASP A 7 3.41 -16.05 -13.26
N PHE A 8 3.21 -16.78 -12.16
CA PHE A 8 4.30 -17.11 -11.24
C PHE A 8 4.98 -18.42 -11.65
N ARG A 9 6.31 -18.48 -11.59
CA ARG A 9 7.08 -19.61 -12.14
C ARG A 9 8.21 -20.04 -11.23
N GLY A 10 8.33 -21.35 -11.04
CA GLY A 10 9.46 -21.97 -10.34
C GLY A 10 10.52 -22.43 -11.32
N PHE A 11 11.80 -22.11 -11.04
CA PHE A 11 12.93 -22.54 -11.85
C PHE A 11 13.95 -23.29 -11.00
N ASP A 12 14.60 -24.28 -11.61
CA ASP A 12 15.77 -24.92 -11.01
C ASP A 12 16.93 -23.92 -10.93
N ALA A 13 17.35 -23.57 -9.72
CA ALA A 13 18.34 -22.52 -9.47
C ALA A 13 19.74 -22.81 -10.07
N ARG A 14 20.05 -24.06 -10.43
CA ARG A 14 21.35 -24.45 -11.02
C ARG A 14 21.33 -24.46 -12.54
N THR A 15 20.20 -24.85 -13.12
CA THR A 15 20.08 -25.10 -14.57
C THR A 15 19.21 -24.07 -15.30
N GLY A 16 18.41 -23.29 -14.58
CA GLY A 16 17.43 -22.36 -15.16
C GLY A 16 16.24 -23.07 -15.81
N ARG A 17 16.08 -24.39 -15.62
CA ARG A 17 14.95 -25.14 -16.18
C ARG A 17 13.66 -24.76 -15.46
N LEU A 18 12.61 -24.42 -16.21
CA LEU A 18 11.26 -24.23 -15.68
C LEU A 18 10.75 -25.55 -15.04
N LEU A 19 10.29 -25.45 -13.80
CA LEU A 19 9.76 -26.58 -13.02
C LEU A 19 8.23 -26.58 -13.03
N TRP A 20 7.63 -25.42 -12.80
CA TRP A 20 6.18 -25.24 -12.72
C TRP A 20 5.79 -23.80 -13.05
N THR A 21 4.53 -23.63 -13.43
CA THR A 21 3.88 -22.33 -13.63
C THR A 21 2.57 -22.34 -12.84
N PHE A 22 2.32 -21.29 -12.08
CA PHE A 22 1.04 -20.98 -11.47
C PHE A 22 0.39 -19.86 -12.29
N HIS A 23 -0.77 -20.16 -12.88
CA HIS A 23 -1.53 -19.19 -13.67
C HIS A 23 -2.25 -18.22 -12.73
N VAL A 24 -1.83 -16.95 -12.73
CA VAL A 24 -2.43 -15.93 -11.86
C VAL A 24 -3.84 -15.58 -12.33
N ILE A 25 -4.00 -15.45 -13.65
CA ILE A 25 -5.31 -15.49 -14.30
C ILE A 25 -5.59 -16.95 -14.65
N PRO A 26 -6.58 -17.60 -14.02
CA PRO A 26 -6.86 -19.01 -14.24
C PRO A 26 -7.18 -19.31 -15.71
N GLU A 27 -6.83 -20.51 -16.18
CA GLU A 27 -7.35 -21.04 -17.44
C GLU A 27 -8.77 -21.60 -17.28
N GLU A 28 -9.48 -21.81 -18.40
CA GLU A 28 -10.81 -22.41 -18.36
C GLU A 28 -10.78 -23.78 -17.67
N GLY A 29 -11.58 -23.93 -16.61
CA GLY A 29 -11.64 -25.14 -15.79
C GLY A 29 -10.69 -25.16 -14.59
N GLU A 30 -9.79 -24.19 -14.46
CA GLU A 30 -9.00 -23.99 -13.24
C GLU A 30 -9.81 -23.29 -12.15
N PHE A 31 -9.36 -23.43 -10.89
CA PHE A 31 -10.02 -22.78 -9.76
C PHE A 31 -10.00 -21.24 -9.92
N GLY A 32 -11.15 -20.60 -9.72
CA GLY A 32 -11.30 -19.15 -9.81
C GLY A 32 -11.68 -18.67 -11.21
N ALA A 33 -11.61 -19.51 -12.25
CA ALA A 33 -12.01 -19.16 -13.61
C ALA A 33 -13.48 -18.73 -13.71
N ASP A 34 -14.35 -19.28 -12.85
CA ASP A 34 -15.77 -18.95 -12.76
C ASP A 34 -16.05 -17.53 -12.22
N THR A 35 -15.05 -16.89 -11.61
CA THR A 35 -15.14 -15.49 -11.13
C THR A 35 -14.85 -14.44 -12.22
N TRP A 36 -14.60 -14.89 -13.45
CA TRP A 36 -14.33 -14.04 -14.60
C TRP A 36 -15.43 -14.16 -15.64
N GLY A 37 -16.37 -13.22 -15.62
CA GLY A 37 -17.49 -13.18 -16.55
C GLY A 37 -17.12 -12.60 -17.92
N GLY A 38 -18.05 -12.73 -18.87
CA GLY A 38 -17.96 -12.03 -20.17
C GLY A 38 -16.81 -12.47 -21.09
N GLY A 39 -16.17 -13.62 -20.82
CA GLY A 39 -15.00 -14.08 -21.58
C GLY A 39 -13.70 -13.35 -21.21
N SER A 40 -13.71 -12.60 -20.11
CA SER A 40 -12.61 -11.72 -19.70
C SER A 40 -11.30 -12.44 -19.36
N LEU A 41 -11.32 -13.75 -19.08
CA LEU A 41 -10.12 -14.59 -18.90
C LEU A 41 -9.11 -14.49 -20.05
N ALA A 42 -9.62 -14.40 -21.28
CA ALA A 42 -8.76 -14.40 -22.48
C ALA A 42 -8.20 -13.01 -22.80
N GLU A 43 -8.77 -11.96 -22.19
CA GLU A 43 -8.51 -10.57 -22.57
C GLU A 43 -7.89 -9.73 -21.45
N SER A 44 -7.96 -10.21 -20.21
CA SER A 44 -7.37 -9.57 -19.04
C SER A 44 -5.91 -9.99 -18.89
N GLY A 45 -5.12 -9.09 -18.31
CA GLY A 45 -3.72 -9.31 -17.95
C GLY A 45 -3.36 -8.47 -16.73
N ASP A 46 -2.07 -8.15 -16.56
CA ASP A 46 -1.56 -7.60 -15.29
C ASP A 46 -1.74 -8.67 -14.18
N LEU A 47 -1.69 -8.31 -12.89
CA LEU A 47 -1.91 -9.18 -11.71
C LEU A 47 -0.66 -9.83 -11.07
N GLY A 48 0.53 -9.61 -11.59
CA GLY A 48 1.73 -10.23 -11.06
C GLY A 48 2.13 -9.68 -9.69
N SER A 49 2.94 -10.47 -8.98
CA SER A 49 3.66 -9.96 -7.82
C SER A 49 4.87 -9.15 -8.30
N TRP A 50 4.70 -7.84 -8.45
CA TRP A 50 5.80 -6.93 -8.80
C TRP A 50 6.67 -6.57 -7.59
N CYS A 51 6.18 -6.81 -6.37
CA CYS A 51 6.91 -6.59 -5.12
C CYS A 51 7.53 -7.88 -4.56
N CYS A 52 8.22 -7.77 -3.42
CA CYS A 52 8.91 -8.87 -2.75
C CYS A 52 7.95 -9.95 -2.26
N LEU A 53 8.42 -11.20 -2.33
CA LEU A 53 7.78 -12.39 -1.79
C LEU A 53 8.39 -12.74 -0.43
N SER A 54 7.68 -13.60 0.31
CA SER A 54 8.24 -14.23 1.51
C SER A 54 8.14 -15.75 1.41
N ALA A 55 9.08 -16.46 2.03
CA ALA A 55 9.12 -17.92 2.03
C ALA A 55 9.26 -18.46 3.45
N ASP A 56 8.73 -19.66 3.67
CA ASP A 56 8.88 -20.42 4.90
C ASP A 56 9.58 -21.74 4.60
N ASP A 57 10.85 -21.84 5.02
CA ASP A 57 11.68 -23.03 4.81
C ASP A 57 11.17 -24.27 5.56
N GLU A 58 10.45 -24.11 6.67
CA GLU A 58 9.93 -25.22 7.45
C GLU A 58 8.71 -25.87 6.78
N LEU A 59 7.84 -25.05 6.18
CA LEU A 59 6.65 -25.51 5.46
C LEU A 59 6.93 -25.83 3.99
N GLY A 60 7.98 -25.23 3.41
CA GLY A 60 8.24 -25.26 1.98
C GLY A 60 7.28 -24.36 1.18
N TYR A 61 6.74 -23.31 1.80
CA TYR A 61 5.76 -22.42 1.16
C TYR A 61 6.38 -21.11 0.71
N VAL A 62 5.85 -20.55 -0.37
CA VAL A 62 6.06 -19.16 -0.79
C VAL A 62 4.74 -18.41 -0.73
N TYR A 63 4.77 -17.23 -0.13
CA TYR A 63 3.63 -16.32 0.01
C TYR A 63 3.76 -15.20 -1.02
N VAL A 64 2.78 -15.12 -1.91
CA VAL A 64 2.79 -14.29 -3.11
C VAL A 64 1.66 -13.27 -3.02
N PRO A 65 1.96 -11.97 -2.81
CA PRO A 65 0.97 -10.91 -2.91
C PRO A 65 0.74 -10.55 -4.39
N LEU A 66 -0.53 -10.54 -4.83
CA LEU A 66 -0.91 -10.29 -6.22
C LEU A 66 -1.57 -8.91 -6.38
N SER A 67 -1.34 -8.28 -7.53
CA SER A 67 -1.80 -6.92 -7.84
C SER A 67 -3.26 -6.87 -8.32
N ALA A 68 -3.74 -5.65 -8.57
CA ALA A 68 -5.02 -5.35 -9.19
C ALA A 68 -5.00 -5.63 -10.71
N PRO A 69 -6.14 -5.98 -11.32
CA PRO A 69 -6.22 -6.35 -12.73
C PRO A 69 -6.05 -5.15 -13.67
N THR A 70 -5.74 -5.47 -14.94
CA THR A 70 -5.72 -4.47 -16.03
C THR A 70 -6.95 -3.58 -16.02
N SER A 71 -6.74 -2.31 -16.36
CA SER A 71 -7.72 -1.22 -16.24
C SER A 71 -8.08 -0.96 -14.78
N ALA A 72 -7.12 -0.32 -14.09
CA ALA A 72 -7.13 -0.10 -12.66
C ALA A 72 -8.35 0.69 -12.14
N TYR A 73 -9.09 1.39 -12.98
CA TYR A 73 -10.18 2.28 -12.56
C TYR A 73 -11.54 1.99 -13.23
N TYR A 74 -11.61 0.99 -14.11
CA TYR A 74 -12.85 0.58 -14.78
C TYR A 74 -12.82 -0.93 -15.11
N GLY A 75 -13.74 -1.67 -14.49
CA GLY A 75 -13.86 -3.12 -14.55
C GLY A 75 -14.95 -3.66 -15.49
N GLY A 76 -15.68 -2.81 -16.22
CA GLY A 76 -16.84 -3.24 -17.04
C GLY A 76 -16.56 -4.29 -18.14
N HIS A 77 -15.30 -4.52 -18.50
CA HIS A 77 -14.87 -5.58 -19.43
C HIS A 77 -14.49 -6.90 -18.74
N ARG A 78 -14.41 -6.92 -17.41
CA ARG A 78 -14.01 -8.04 -16.55
C ARG A 78 -14.99 -8.24 -15.38
N PRO A 79 -16.29 -8.46 -15.63
CA PRO A 79 -17.25 -8.62 -14.56
C PRO A 79 -16.92 -9.82 -13.65
N GLY A 80 -17.17 -9.68 -12.34
CA GLY A 80 -16.91 -10.70 -11.33
C GLY A 80 -15.70 -10.38 -10.45
N ASP A 81 -15.45 -11.21 -9.43
CA ASP A 81 -14.44 -10.93 -8.40
C ASP A 81 -13.00 -10.95 -8.92
N ASN A 82 -12.76 -11.56 -10.09
CA ASN A 82 -11.47 -11.59 -10.77
C ASN A 82 -10.35 -12.32 -9.99
N LEU A 83 -10.60 -13.52 -9.44
CA LEU A 83 -9.55 -14.29 -8.75
C LEU A 83 -8.40 -14.69 -9.69
N PHE A 84 -7.13 -14.53 -9.34
CA PHE A 84 -6.57 -14.27 -8.01
C PHE A 84 -6.10 -12.83 -7.78
N SER A 85 -6.74 -11.84 -8.39
CA SER A 85 -6.40 -10.43 -8.16
C SER A 85 -6.43 -10.03 -6.69
N ASN A 86 -5.62 -9.05 -6.31
CA ASN A 86 -5.58 -8.47 -4.96
C ASN A 86 -5.50 -9.51 -3.84
N SER A 87 -4.85 -10.64 -4.10
CA SER A 87 -4.85 -11.80 -3.19
C SER A 87 -3.48 -12.00 -2.56
N LEU A 88 -3.48 -12.57 -1.36
CA LEU A 88 -2.30 -13.29 -0.86
C LEU A 88 -2.48 -14.77 -1.19
N VAL A 89 -1.54 -15.34 -1.94
CA VAL A 89 -1.56 -16.75 -2.34
C VAL A 89 -0.37 -17.47 -1.70
N ALA A 90 -0.64 -18.58 -1.01
CA ALA A 90 0.39 -19.49 -0.54
C ALA A 90 0.54 -20.65 -1.53
N LEU A 91 1.74 -20.83 -2.07
CA LEU A 91 2.10 -21.89 -2.99
C LEU A 91 3.11 -22.84 -2.34
N ASP A 92 3.00 -24.14 -2.64
CA ASP A 92 4.11 -25.07 -2.42
C ASP A 92 5.27 -24.69 -3.35
N ALA A 93 6.44 -24.38 -2.79
CA ALA A 93 7.57 -23.86 -3.56
C ALA A 93 8.16 -24.90 -4.52
N ALA A 94 7.99 -26.20 -4.25
CA ALA A 94 8.54 -27.27 -5.07
C ALA A 94 7.63 -27.59 -6.26
N THR A 95 6.31 -27.48 -6.11
CA THR A 95 5.33 -27.90 -7.13
C THR A 95 4.58 -26.74 -7.78
N GLY A 96 4.52 -25.57 -7.15
CA GLY A 96 3.67 -24.45 -7.58
C GLY A 96 2.19 -24.64 -7.26
N GLU A 97 1.82 -25.70 -6.53
CA GLU A 97 0.44 -25.97 -6.17
C GLU A 97 -0.07 -24.96 -5.13
N ARG A 98 -1.29 -24.47 -5.34
CA ARG A 98 -1.96 -23.56 -4.41
C ARG A 98 -2.35 -24.28 -3.13
N VAL A 99 -1.75 -23.88 -2.01
CA VAL A 99 -2.10 -24.38 -0.67
C VAL A 99 -3.36 -23.68 -0.17
N TRP A 100 -3.32 -22.35 -0.09
CA TRP A 100 -4.45 -21.51 0.30
C TRP A 100 -4.30 -20.13 -0.36
N HIS A 101 -5.38 -19.35 -0.36
CA HIS A 101 -5.34 -17.94 -0.76
C HIS A 101 -6.41 -17.14 -0.01
N PHE A 102 -6.25 -15.82 0.01
CA PHE A 102 -7.27 -14.88 0.47
C PHE A 102 -7.28 -13.65 -0.44
N GLN A 103 -8.44 -13.29 -0.99
CA GLN A 103 -8.61 -12.07 -1.80
C GLN A 103 -9.00 -10.89 -0.91
N MET A 104 -8.25 -9.80 -0.98
CA MET A 104 -8.42 -8.62 -0.11
C MET A 104 -9.27 -7.52 -0.74
N VAL A 105 -9.40 -7.52 -2.06
CA VAL A 105 -10.29 -6.61 -2.80
C VAL A 105 -11.01 -7.41 -3.88
N HIS A 106 -12.33 -7.44 -3.84
CA HIS A 106 -13.16 -8.02 -4.89
C HIS A 106 -13.36 -6.99 -6.00
N HIS A 107 -13.15 -7.39 -7.26
CA HIS A 107 -13.40 -6.55 -8.43
C HIS A 107 -12.77 -5.14 -8.30
N ASP A 108 -11.45 -5.07 -8.15
CA ASP A 108 -10.74 -3.82 -7.90
C ASP A 108 -10.93 -2.81 -9.05
N ILE A 109 -11.26 -1.56 -8.70
CA ILE A 109 -11.32 -0.40 -9.60
C ILE A 109 -10.66 0.84 -8.96
N TRP A 110 -9.65 0.62 -8.12
CA TRP A 110 -8.96 1.67 -7.38
C TRP A 110 -7.43 1.60 -7.49
N GLU A 111 -6.88 0.52 -8.05
CA GLU A 111 -5.46 0.19 -7.93
C GLU A 111 -5.10 0.01 -6.44
N TYR A 112 -5.73 -0.98 -5.81
CA TYR A 112 -5.39 -1.39 -4.46
C TYR A 112 -4.68 -2.75 -4.42
N ASP A 113 -3.59 -2.86 -5.18
CA ASP A 113 -2.66 -3.99 -5.11
C ASP A 113 -2.43 -4.49 -3.67
N THR A 114 -2.30 -5.80 -3.55
CA THR A 114 -1.68 -6.38 -2.35
C THR A 114 -0.17 -6.19 -2.49
N VAL A 115 0.45 -5.41 -1.59
CA VAL A 115 1.81 -4.88 -1.76
C VAL A 115 2.69 -5.07 -0.55
N GLY A 116 4.00 -5.07 -0.80
CA GLY A 116 5.01 -5.29 0.22
C GLY A 116 5.18 -6.76 0.58
N PRO A 117 6.34 -7.13 1.17
CA PRO A 117 6.60 -8.50 1.54
C PRO A 117 5.62 -8.96 2.64
N PRO A 118 4.96 -10.13 2.49
CA PRO A 118 4.20 -10.73 3.57
C PRO A 118 5.13 -11.01 4.75
N VAL A 119 4.89 -10.41 5.92
CA VAL A 119 5.82 -10.54 7.06
C VAL A 119 5.47 -11.77 7.89
N LEU A 120 6.44 -12.68 8.05
CA LEU A 120 6.27 -13.90 8.85
C LEU A 120 6.73 -13.67 10.28
N GLY A 121 5.96 -14.13 11.25
CA GLY A 121 6.31 -13.98 12.67
C GLY A 121 5.41 -14.81 13.58
N ARG A 122 5.87 -15.08 14.80
CA ARG A 122 5.04 -15.72 15.83
C ARG A 122 4.39 -14.66 16.72
N ILE A 123 3.08 -14.76 16.90
CA ILE A 123 2.27 -13.89 17.77
C ILE A 123 1.48 -14.73 18.78
N HIS A 124 0.97 -14.11 19.84
CA HIS A 124 0.19 -14.78 20.87
C HIS A 124 -1.15 -14.08 21.06
N VAL A 125 -2.21 -14.62 20.46
CA VAL A 125 -3.56 -14.07 20.55
C VAL A 125 -4.39 -14.92 21.52
N ASP A 126 -4.98 -14.30 22.53
CA ASP A 126 -5.76 -14.98 23.58
C ASP A 126 -5.02 -16.16 24.24
N GLY A 127 -3.69 -16.03 24.39
CA GLY A 127 -2.82 -17.05 24.97
C GLY A 127 -2.47 -18.21 24.03
N ARG A 128 -2.95 -18.20 22.79
CA ARG A 128 -2.59 -19.19 21.75
C ARG A 128 -1.43 -18.66 20.89
N PRO A 129 -0.32 -19.42 20.76
CA PRO A 129 0.72 -19.09 19.80
C PRO A 129 0.21 -19.35 18.38
N ILE A 130 0.44 -18.41 17.47
CA ILE A 130 0.10 -18.50 16.05
C ILE A 130 1.35 -18.14 15.24
N ASP A 131 1.73 -19.02 14.31
CA ASP A 131 2.75 -18.70 13.31
C ASP A 131 2.05 -17.95 12.19
N ALA A 132 2.16 -16.62 12.22
CA ALA A 132 1.38 -15.72 11.39
C ALA A 132 2.13 -15.29 10.11
N VAL A 133 1.34 -14.97 9.10
CA VAL A 133 1.73 -14.14 7.95
C VAL A 133 0.89 -12.86 7.99
N MET A 134 1.56 -11.72 7.92
CA MET A 134 0.98 -10.38 8.02
C MET A 134 1.17 -9.66 6.68
N GLN A 135 0.08 -9.38 6.00
CA GLN A 135 0.08 -8.74 4.68
C GLN A 135 -0.58 -7.38 4.77
N ALA A 136 0.24 -6.34 4.61
CA ALA A 136 -0.28 -4.99 4.46
C ALA A 136 -0.85 -4.80 3.04
N SER A 137 -1.85 -3.94 2.93
CA SER A 137 -2.51 -3.62 1.67
C SER A 137 -2.48 -2.11 1.41
N LYS A 138 -2.60 -1.72 0.13
CA LYS A 138 -2.82 -0.33 -0.28
C LYS A 138 -4.06 0.28 0.39
N THR A 139 -5.03 -0.53 0.81
CA THR A 139 -6.23 -0.09 1.54
C THR A 139 -5.97 0.37 2.98
N ALA A 140 -4.73 0.28 3.50
CA ALA A 140 -4.36 0.57 4.89
C ALA A 140 -4.72 -0.50 5.92
N PHE A 141 -5.20 -1.66 5.48
CA PHE A 141 -5.38 -2.82 6.35
C PHE A 141 -4.12 -3.69 6.46
N LEU A 142 -3.95 -4.35 7.60
CA LEU A 142 -2.94 -5.38 7.83
C LEU A 142 -3.64 -6.73 8.03
N TYR A 143 -3.88 -7.44 6.93
CA TYR A 143 -4.50 -8.76 6.95
C TYR A 143 -3.55 -9.78 7.58
N THR A 144 -4.04 -10.56 8.54
CA THR A 144 -3.19 -11.49 9.31
C THR A 144 -3.82 -12.88 9.35
N PHE A 145 -3.03 -13.89 8.98
CA PHE A 145 -3.48 -15.28 8.86
C PHE A 145 -2.53 -16.23 9.59
N ASP A 146 -3.02 -17.38 10.04
CA ASP A 146 -2.14 -18.53 10.30
C ASP A 146 -1.46 -18.92 8.98
N ARG A 147 -0.14 -18.87 8.94
CA ARG A 147 0.64 -19.01 7.72
C ARG A 147 0.55 -20.41 7.10
N ARG A 148 0.12 -21.41 7.87
CA ARG A 148 -0.05 -22.80 7.40
C ARG A 148 -1.37 -22.98 6.68
N THR A 149 -2.44 -22.41 7.22
CA THR A 149 -3.82 -22.74 6.80
C THR A 149 -4.50 -21.62 6.01
N GLY A 150 -4.03 -20.37 6.15
CA GLY A 150 -4.73 -19.20 5.64
C GLY A 150 -5.94 -18.80 6.47
N GLU A 151 -6.16 -19.41 7.64
CA GLU A 151 -7.24 -19.02 8.55
C GLU A 151 -6.95 -17.61 9.10
N PRO A 152 -7.90 -16.67 9.03
CA PRO A 152 -7.73 -15.34 9.61
C PRO A 152 -7.50 -15.40 11.11
N VAL A 153 -6.54 -14.63 11.61
CA VAL A 153 -6.27 -14.53 13.06
C VAL A 153 -7.42 -13.81 13.78
N TRP A 154 -7.99 -12.79 13.15
CA TRP A 154 -9.18 -12.09 13.61
C TRP A 154 -10.27 -12.15 12.52
N PRO A 155 -11.56 -12.01 12.88
CA PRO A 155 -12.65 -12.02 11.92
C PRO A 155 -12.44 -11.01 10.79
N ILE A 156 -12.77 -11.42 9.57
CA ILE A 156 -12.87 -10.58 8.38
C ILE A 156 -14.33 -10.67 7.92
N GLU A 157 -15.00 -9.53 7.82
CA GLU A 157 -16.42 -9.44 7.51
C GLU A 157 -16.64 -8.88 6.11
N GLU A 158 -17.62 -9.42 5.38
CA GLU A 158 -18.11 -8.82 4.15
C GLU A 158 -18.97 -7.59 4.48
N VAL A 159 -18.48 -6.41 4.13
CA VAL A 159 -19.15 -5.13 4.42
C VAL A 159 -19.64 -4.50 3.13
N GLU A 160 -20.89 -4.04 3.11
CA GLU A 160 -21.45 -3.31 1.96
C GLU A 160 -20.66 -2.03 1.67
N VAL A 161 -20.35 -1.80 0.40
CA VAL A 161 -19.58 -0.62 -0.06
C VAL A 161 -20.35 0.18 -1.11
N PRO A 162 -20.02 1.47 -1.33
CA PRO A 162 -20.65 2.26 -2.39
C PRO A 162 -20.48 1.62 -3.77
N GLN A 163 -21.53 1.71 -4.60
CA GLN A 163 -21.57 1.08 -5.92
C GLN A 163 -21.34 2.09 -7.03
N SER A 164 -20.72 1.65 -8.12
CA SER A 164 -20.46 2.51 -9.28
C SER A 164 -21.75 2.84 -10.03
N THR A 165 -21.82 4.05 -10.57
CA THR A 165 -22.88 4.47 -11.51
C THR A 165 -22.37 4.58 -12.94
N VAL A 166 -21.11 4.27 -13.19
CA VAL A 166 -20.49 4.34 -14.53
C VAL A 166 -21.13 3.25 -15.41
N PRO A 167 -21.60 3.58 -16.62
CA PRO A 167 -22.19 2.60 -17.53
C PRO A 167 -21.26 1.41 -17.77
N GLY A 168 -21.82 0.19 -17.77
CA GLY A 168 -21.06 -1.04 -17.99
C GLY A 168 -20.28 -1.56 -16.77
N GLU A 169 -20.11 -0.74 -15.73
CA GLU A 169 -19.43 -1.17 -14.50
C GLU A 169 -20.29 -2.08 -13.63
N ALA A 170 -19.69 -3.11 -13.05
CA ALA A 170 -20.34 -4.06 -12.15
C ALA A 170 -19.48 -4.29 -10.90
N THR A 171 -19.48 -3.31 -10.00
CA THR A 171 -18.75 -3.37 -8.73
C THR A 171 -19.21 -4.52 -7.83
N SER A 172 -18.31 -5.04 -7.00
CA SER A 172 -18.68 -5.97 -5.93
C SER A 172 -19.60 -5.27 -4.91
N PRO A 173 -20.69 -5.92 -4.44
CA PRO A 173 -21.58 -5.34 -3.43
C PRO A 173 -20.92 -5.21 -2.05
N THR A 174 -19.95 -6.07 -1.75
CA THR A 174 -19.24 -6.12 -0.47
C THR A 174 -17.73 -6.20 -0.66
N GLN A 175 -17.00 -5.84 0.39
CA GLN A 175 -15.54 -6.02 0.48
C GLN A 175 -15.16 -6.69 1.81
N PRO A 176 -14.06 -7.45 1.85
CA PRO A 176 -13.60 -8.14 3.05
C PRO A 176 -12.83 -7.18 3.96
N ILE A 177 -13.43 -6.81 5.08
CA ILE A 177 -12.88 -5.84 6.04
C ILE A 177 -12.40 -6.57 7.31
N PRO A 178 -11.10 -6.53 7.65
CA PRO A 178 -10.60 -7.16 8.86
C PRO A 178 -11.04 -6.36 10.09
N SER A 179 -11.49 -7.06 11.12
CA SER A 179 -11.87 -6.46 12.41
C SER A 179 -10.66 -5.95 13.20
N ARG A 180 -9.48 -6.52 12.98
CA ARG A 180 -8.22 -6.13 13.62
C ARG A 180 -7.01 -6.41 12.72
N PRO A 181 -5.91 -5.66 12.92
CA PRO A 181 -5.87 -4.38 13.67
C PRO A 181 -6.69 -3.29 12.95
N PRO A 182 -7.04 -2.17 13.63
CA PRO A 182 -7.57 -1.01 12.93
C PRO A 182 -6.63 -0.58 11.80
N ALA A 183 -7.19 0.05 10.76
CA ALA A 183 -6.41 0.53 9.63
C ALA A 183 -5.23 1.40 10.08
N PHE A 184 -4.04 1.14 9.57
CA PHE A 184 -2.81 1.84 9.99
C PHE A 184 -2.68 3.23 9.35
N ASP A 185 -3.55 3.56 8.40
CA ASP A 185 -3.66 4.85 7.74
C ASP A 185 -5.13 5.25 7.54
N ARG A 186 -5.37 6.45 6.98
CA ARG A 186 -6.67 7.03 6.72
C ARG A 186 -7.38 6.28 5.60
N GLN A 187 -8.68 6.11 5.78
CA GLN A 187 -9.57 5.46 4.85
C GLN A 187 -10.80 6.34 4.66
N GLY A 188 -11.14 6.64 3.40
CA GLY A 188 -12.20 7.60 3.08
C GLY A 188 -11.87 9.03 3.53
N VAL A 189 -12.85 9.91 3.35
CA VAL A 189 -12.70 11.34 3.64
C VAL A 189 -14.03 12.01 3.89
N THR A 190 -14.07 12.88 4.89
CA THR A 190 -15.20 13.80 5.14
C THR A 190 -14.72 15.26 5.16
N PRO A 191 -15.62 16.26 5.17
CA PRO A 191 -15.22 17.65 5.32
C PRO A 191 -14.39 17.94 6.59
N GLU A 192 -14.57 17.19 7.67
CA GLU A 192 -13.82 17.34 8.94
C GLU A 192 -12.34 16.99 8.81
N ASP A 193 -12.02 16.15 7.82
CA ASP A 193 -10.69 15.65 7.52
C ASP A 193 -9.83 16.63 6.72
N LEU A 194 -10.42 17.69 6.17
CA LEU A 194 -9.74 18.67 5.31
C LEU A 194 -8.90 19.64 6.13
N ILE A 195 -7.76 20.07 5.58
CA ILE A 195 -6.84 21.00 6.24
C ILE A 195 -7.53 22.27 6.75
N ASP A 196 -7.12 22.69 7.93
CA ASP A 196 -7.71 23.82 8.67
C ASP A 196 -6.66 24.62 9.45
N PHE A 197 -5.40 24.61 9.00
CA PHE A 197 -4.28 25.34 9.62
C PHE A 197 -4.59 26.82 9.90
N THR A 198 -5.36 27.46 9.01
CA THR A 198 -5.93 28.80 9.20
C THR A 198 -7.38 28.86 8.70
N PRO A 199 -8.19 29.84 9.13
CA PRO A 199 -9.54 30.02 8.59
C PRO A 199 -9.59 30.19 7.06
N GLU A 200 -8.60 30.88 6.49
CA GLU A 200 -8.48 31.07 5.04
C GLU A 200 -8.20 29.76 4.30
N ILE A 201 -7.25 28.96 4.82
CA ILE A 201 -6.96 27.64 4.26
C ILE A 201 -8.19 26.74 4.34
N ARG A 202 -8.92 26.78 5.47
CA ARG A 202 -10.15 26.01 5.65
C ARG A 202 -11.23 26.38 4.64
N GLU A 203 -11.44 27.67 4.38
CA GLU A 203 -12.41 28.13 3.39
C GLU A 203 -12.06 27.63 1.98
N ARG A 204 -10.78 27.75 1.60
CA ARG A 204 -10.27 27.25 0.31
C ARG A 204 -10.39 25.73 0.18
N ALA A 205 -10.13 25.00 1.26
CA ALA A 205 -10.26 23.56 1.31
C ALA A 205 -11.71 23.12 1.09
N LEU A 206 -12.66 23.77 1.76
CA LEU A 206 -14.09 23.51 1.58
C LEU A 206 -14.56 23.85 0.15
N ALA A 207 -14.13 25.00 -0.39
CA ALA A 207 -14.46 25.39 -1.75
C ALA A 207 -13.93 24.39 -2.80
N LEU A 208 -12.74 23.83 -2.61
CA LEU A 208 -12.22 22.77 -3.48
C LEU A 208 -13.01 21.47 -3.29
N ALA A 209 -13.30 21.09 -2.04
CA ALA A 209 -14.05 19.88 -1.71
C ALA A 209 -15.49 19.89 -2.27
N ASP A 210 -16.10 21.05 -2.45
CA ASP A 210 -17.41 21.18 -3.11
C ASP A 210 -17.39 20.67 -4.57
N SER A 211 -16.22 20.68 -5.22
CA SER A 211 -16.04 20.11 -6.56
C SER A 211 -15.73 18.61 -6.56
N LEU A 212 -15.59 17.98 -5.40
CA LEU A 212 -15.19 16.57 -5.27
C LEU A 212 -16.35 15.69 -4.79
N VAL A 213 -16.36 14.43 -5.20
CA VAL A 213 -17.17 13.39 -4.55
C VAL A 213 -16.32 12.79 -3.43
N MET A 214 -16.76 12.96 -2.19
CA MET A 214 -16.11 12.43 -0.98
C MET A 214 -16.95 11.32 -0.38
N GLY A 215 -16.31 10.33 0.22
CA GLY A 215 -17.01 9.19 0.79
C GLY A 215 -16.08 8.23 1.54
N PRO A 216 -16.63 7.09 2.01
CA PRO A 216 -15.84 6.06 2.69
C PRO A 216 -14.82 5.40 1.74
N LEU A 217 -14.00 4.51 2.30
CA LEU A 217 -13.20 3.56 1.51
C LEU A 217 -14.09 2.85 0.48
N PHE A 218 -13.52 2.56 -0.70
CA PHE A 218 -14.24 1.98 -1.84
C PHE A 218 -15.35 2.86 -2.44
N THR A 219 -15.32 4.19 -2.22
CA THR A 219 -16.11 5.09 -3.07
C THR A 219 -15.56 5.00 -4.51
N PRO A 220 -16.36 4.60 -5.50
CA PRO A 220 -15.87 4.31 -6.85
C PRO A 220 -15.51 5.59 -7.63
N PRO A 221 -14.62 5.49 -8.63
CA PRO A 221 -14.44 6.53 -9.64
C PRO A 221 -15.79 6.91 -10.29
N MET A 222 -16.02 8.21 -10.50
CA MET A 222 -17.25 8.70 -11.15
C MET A 222 -17.05 8.92 -12.65
N GLU A 223 -18.14 8.87 -13.42
CA GLU A 223 -18.14 9.34 -14.80
C GLU A 223 -18.12 10.88 -14.85
N ARG A 224 -17.18 11.45 -15.60
CA ARG A 224 -16.98 12.89 -15.72
C ARG A 224 -18.18 13.54 -16.41
N GLY A 225 -18.65 14.66 -15.84
CA GLY A 225 -19.74 15.46 -16.42
C GLY A 225 -21.16 14.96 -16.09
N THR A 226 -21.29 13.87 -15.33
CA THR A 226 -22.60 13.34 -14.91
C THR A 226 -23.17 14.01 -13.67
N ALA A 227 -22.31 14.60 -12.81
CA ALA A 227 -22.73 15.36 -11.64
C ALA A 227 -22.29 16.83 -11.77
N GLU A 228 -23.25 17.75 -11.63
CA GLU A 228 -23.03 19.19 -11.78
C GLU A 228 -21.98 19.69 -10.78
N GLY A 229 -20.99 20.44 -11.28
CA GLY A 229 -19.92 21.01 -10.48
C GLY A 229 -18.87 20.00 -9.96
N LYS A 230 -19.05 18.69 -10.19
CA LYS A 230 -18.11 17.66 -9.74
C LYS A 230 -17.03 17.37 -10.79
N ILE A 231 -15.78 17.30 -10.35
CA ILE A 231 -14.61 17.03 -11.20
C ILE A 231 -14.08 15.59 -11.05
N GLY A 232 -14.44 14.88 -9.98
CA GLY A 232 -14.04 13.49 -9.75
C GLY A 232 -14.27 13.02 -8.31
N THR A 233 -14.08 11.73 -8.08
CA THR A 233 -14.09 11.10 -6.76
C THR A 233 -12.74 11.31 -6.08
N TYR A 234 -12.75 11.87 -4.87
CA TYR A 234 -11.55 12.02 -4.06
C TYR A 234 -11.32 10.74 -3.26
N VAL A 235 -10.35 9.94 -3.70
CA VAL A 235 -10.14 8.58 -3.20
C VAL A 235 -9.01 8.55 -2.17
N ILE A 236 -9.30 8.00 -1.00
CA ILE A 236 -8.36 7.78 0.10
C ILE A 236 -8.51 6.34 0.62
N PRO A 237 -7.45 5.53 0.60
CA PRO A 237 -6.12 5.82 0.04
C PRO A 237 -6.15 6.12 -1.46
N GLY A 238 -5.17 6.90 -1.96
CA GLY A 238 -5.00 7.04 -3.41
C GLY A 238 -4.46 5.77 -4.03
N ALA A 239 -4.16 5.78 -5.32
CA ALA A 239 -3.76 4.58 -6.06
C ALA A 239 -2.30 4.13 -5.80
N TRP A 240 -1.49 4.97 -5.13
CA TRP A 240 -0.25 4.51 -4.50
C TRP A 240 -0.49 3.76 -3.17
N GLY A 241 -1.73 3.75 -2.69
CA GLY A 241 -2.13 3.15 -1.43
C GLY A 241 -1.62 3.89 -0.20
N ALA A 242 -1.96 3.35 0.96
CA ALA A 242 -1.36 3.73 2.23
C ALA A 242 -0.09 2.94 2.50
N GLY A 243 -0.19 1.61 2.44
CA GLY A 243 0.97 0.71 2.38
C GLY A 243 1.40 0.50 0.94
N ASN A 244 2.71 0.39 0.70
CA ASN A 244 3.27 0.02 -0.61
C ASN A 244 4.42 -1.01 -0.48
N TRP A 245 5.43 -1.04 -1.36
CA TRP A 245 6.56 -1.99 -1.23
C TRP A 245 7.36 -1.86 0.09
N ASN A 246 7.14 -0.77 0.83
CA ASN A 246 7.85 -0.37 2.04
C ASN A 246 7.06 -0.58 3.35
N THR A 247 6.03 -1.44 3.33
CA THR A 247 4.90 -1.48 4.29
C THR A 247 5.23 -1.56 5.78
N GLY A 248 6.31 -2.22 6.21
CA GLY A 248 6.61 -2.28 7.64
C GLY A 248 7.73 -3.23 8.05
N ALA A 249 7.97 -3.28 9.35
CA ALA A 249 8.91 -4.21 9.98
C ALA A 249 8.31 -4.82 11.25
N PHE A 250 8.60 -6.09 11.53
CA PHE A 250 8.08 -6.81 12.68
C PHE A 250 9.19 -7.17 13.66
N ASP A 251 8.94 -6.92 14.94
CA ASP A 251 9.82 -7.29 16.04
C ASP A 251 9.32 -8.59 16.71
N PRO A 252 9.98 -9.73 16.50
CA PRO A 252 9.54 -11.02 17.05
C PRO A 252 9.71 -11.13 18.57
N GLU A 253 10.51 -10.26 19.20
CA GLU A 253 10.69 -10.29 20.66
C GLU A 253 9.51 -9.64 21.38
N THR A 254 8.94 -8.59 20.78
CA THR A 254 7.83 -7.83 21.37
C THR A 254 6.48 -8.15 20.74
N GLY A 255 6.47 -8.75 19.54
CA GLY A 255 5.24 -8.98 18.77
C GLY A 255 4.67 -7.70 18.16
N VAL A 256 5.48 -6.64 18.02
CA VAL A 256 5.06 -5.35 17.47
C VAL A 256 5.39 -5.26 15.98
N TYR A 257 4.40 -4.88 15.18
CA TYR A 257 4.56 -4.51 13.77
C TYR A 257 4.60 -2.98 13.65
N TYR A 258 5.62 -2.45 12.98
CA TYR A 258 5.76 -1.02 12.69
C TYR A 258 5.36 -0.77 11.25
N ALA A 259 4.09 -0.39 11.04
CA ALA A 259 3.56 -0.06 9.72
C ALA A 259 4.09 1.31 9.29
N VAL A 260 4.63 1.39 8.08
CA VAL A 260 5.02 2.65 7.45
C VAL A 260 4.04 2.94 6.33
N SER A 261 3.43 4.11 6.38
CA SER A 261 2.39 4.48 5.44
C SER A 261 2.42 5.94 5.04
N HIS A 262 1.68 6.24 3.97
CA HIS A 262 1.54 7.59 3.46
C HIS A 262 0.10 7.88 3.06
N THR A 263 -0.30 9.14 3.14
CA THR A 263 -1.59 9.64 2.64
C THR A 263 -1.34 10.50 1.40
N LEU A 264 -1.45 9.89 0.22
CA LEU A 264 -1.44 10.58 -1.07
C LEU A 264 -2.74 10.31 -1.84
N PRO A 265 -3.81 11.09 -1.58
CA PRO A 265 -5.08 10.95 -2.27
C PRO A 265 -5.02 11.29 -3.77
N ASN A 266 -5.93 10.71 -4.55
CA ASN A 266 -6.12 11.02 -5.97
C ASN A 266 -7.56 11.49 -6.26
N VAL A 267 -7.76 12.17 -7.39
CA VAL A 267 -9.10 12.57 -7.87
C VAL A 267 -9.46 11.79 -9.13
N TRP A 268 -10.24 10.72 -9.02
CA TRP A 268 -10.56 9.86 -10.16
C TRP A 268 -11.88 10.25 -10.84
N SER A 269 -11.80 10.50 -12.14
CA SER A 269 -12.95 10.59 -13.03
C SER A 269 -12.69 9.84 -14.33
N LEU A 270 -13.73 9.24 -14.86
CA LEU A 270 -13.70 8.45 -16.08
C LEU A 270 -14.39 9.21 -17.22
N SER A 271 -13.92 9.03 -18.43
CA SER A 271 -14.61 9.51 -19.63
C SER A 271 -14.61 8.42 -20.68
N GLU A 272 -15.61 8.44 -21.57
CA GLU A 272 -15.63 7.56 -22.73
C GLU A 272 -14.34 7.76 -23.54
N ASN A 273 -13.71 6.66 -23.95
CA ASN A 273 -12.54 6.71 -24.80
C ASN A 273 -12.96 7.04 -26.24
N SER A 274 -12.21 7.95 -26.87
CA SER A 274 -12.51 8.42 -28.23
C SER A 274 -12.26 7.37 -29.32
N GLU A 275 -11.44 6.36 -29.04
CA GLU A 275 -11.26 5.18 -29.89
C GLU A 275 -11.66 3.92 -29.11
N PRO A 276 -12.78 3.25 -29.45
CA PRO A 276 -13.36 2.11 -28.71
C PRO A 276 -12.51 0.83 -28.66
N GLY A 277 -11.23 0.88 -29.07
CA GLY A 277 -10.43 -0.30 -29.42
C GLY A 277 -9.93 -1.15 -28.25
N GLU A 278 -9.83 -0.60 -27.04
CA GLU A 278 -9.22 -1.35 -25.92
C GLU A 278 -9.99 -1.31 -24.60
N MET A 279 -10.68 -0.20 -24.30
CA MET A 279 -11.52 0.03 -23.10
C MET A 279 -12.61 1.07 -23.42
N GLU A 280 -13.83 0.93 -22.86
CA GLU A 280 -14.94 1.88 -23.09
C GLU A 280 -14.75 3.19 -22.31
N PHE A 281 -14.38 3.09 -21.03
CA PHE A 281 -14.05 4.22 -20.18
C PHE A 281 -12.57 4.19 -19.79
N GLY A 282 -12.00 5.37 -19.57
CA GLY A 282 -10.63 5.53 -19.09
C GLY A 282 -10.46 6.81 -18.27
N THR A 283 -9.41 6.84 -17.45
CA THR A 283 -9.00 8.06 -16.73
C THR A 283 -8.42 9.08 -17.69
N GLN A 284 -8.80 10.34 -17.52
CA GLN A 284 -8.27 11.43 -18.33
C GLN A 284 -7.18 12.18 -17.55
N GLY A 285 -5.95 12.18 -18.08
CA GLY A 285 -4.84 13.01 -17.60
C GLY A 285 -4.22 12.55 -16.27
N GLY A 286 -3.08 11.83 -16.36
CA GLY A 286 -2.14 11.61 -15.25
C GLY A 286 -2.72 11.10 -13.94
N TRP A 287 -2.11 11.53 -12.83
CA TRP A 287 -2.48 11.18 -11.45
C TRP A 287 -2.92 12.46 -10.72
N PRO A 288 -4.14 12.96 -11.01
CA PRO A 288 -4.59 14.24 -10.50
C PRO A 288 -4.71 14.19 -8.97
N ARG A 289 -4.34 15.31 -8.34
CA ARG A 289 -4.41 15.52 -6.89
C ARG A 289 -5.26 16.75 -6.59
N ALA A 290 -5.95 16.72 -5.47
CA ALA A 290 -6.61 17.88 -4.90
C ALA A 290 -5.67 18.49 -3.86
N GLU A 291 -5.14 19.68 -4.17
CA GLU A 291 -4.14 20.38 -3.37
C GLU A 291 -4.44 21.89 -3.33
N ILE A 292 -4.00 22.55 -2.27
CA ILE A 292 -4.05 24.00 -2.13
C ILE A 292 -2.62 24.52 -2.31
N GLU A 293 -2.28 24.97 -3.52
CA GLU A 293 -0.93 25.45 -3.86
C GLU A 293 0.20 24.43 -3.56
N GLY A 294 -0.10 23.12 -3.64
CA GLY A 294 0.84 22.05 -3.32
C GLY A 294 0.68 21.45 -1.92
N LEU A 295 -0.14 22.06 -1.04
CA LEU A 295 -0.53 21.42 0.22
C LEU A 295 -1.62 20.36 -0.03
N PRO A 296 -1.46 19.12 0.48
CA PRO A 296 -2.52 18.12 0.40
C PRO A 296 -3.81 18.62 1.05
N LEU A 297 -4.95 18.34 0.42
CA LEU A 297 -6.26 18.81 0.89
C LEU A 297 -6.67 18.22 2.26
N VAL A 298 -6.11 17.09 2.67
CA VAL A 298 -6.40 16.42 3.95
C VAL A 298 -5.39 16.74 5.05
N LYS A 299 -5.84 16.69 6.30
CA LYS A 299 -5.00 16.89 7.50
C LYS A 299 -3.82 15.90 7.59
N PRO A 300 -2.64 16.35 8.05
CA PRO A 300 -1.47 15.50 8.35
C PRO A 300 -1.73 14.56 9.55
N PRO A 301 -0.84 13.58 9.86
CA PRO A 301 0.47 13.34 9.23
C PRO A 301 0.38 12.67 7.87
N TRP A 302 1.05 13.17 6.83
CA TRP A 302 0.96 12.57 5.48
C TRP A 302 1.95 11.43 5.24
N GLY A 303 3.00 11.36 6.05
CA GLY A 303 3.84 10.17 6.22
C GLY A 303 3.83 9.77 7.68
N ARG A 304 3.68 8.48 7.98
CA ARG A 304 3.57 8.03 9.37
C ARG A 304 4.16 6.65 9.62
N ILE A 305 4.42 6.42 10.90
CA ILE A 305 4.75 5.12 11.48
C ILE A 305 3.65 4.80 12.49
N THR A 306 3.01 3.65 12.34
CA THR A 306 2.00 3.15 13.27
C THR A 306 2.51 1.86 13.90
N ALA A 307 2.77 1.87 15.20
CA ALA A 307 3.14 0.67 15.94
C ALA A 307 1.89 -0.11 16.36
N ILE A 308 1.86 -1.40 16.03
CA ILE A 308 0.72 -2.29 16.22
C ILE A 308 1.16 -3.48 17.05
N ASP A 309 0.53 -3.68 18.21
CA ASP A 309 0.68 -4.90 19.00
C ASP A 309 -0.09 -6.03 18.30
N MET A 310 0.63 -6.95 17.67
CA MET A 310 0.02 -8.05 16.93
C MET A 310 -0.47 -9.18 17.83
N ASN A 311 -0.17 -9.16 19.12
CA ASN A 311 -0.77 -10.08 20.08
C ASN A 311 -2.23 -9.68 20.41
N ARG A 312 -2.57 -8.40 20.21
CA ARG A 312 -3.89 -7.82 20.51
C ARG A 312 -4.61 -7.24 19.30
N GLY A 313 -3.89 -6.95 18.22
CA GLY A 313 -4.40 -6.22 17.07
C GLY A 313 -4.78 -4.77 17.42
N GLU A 314 -3.95 -4.08 18.20
CA GLU A 314 -4.22 -2.72 18.69
C GLU A 314 -3.05 -1.79 18.38
N HIS A 315 -3.33 -0.51 18.09
CA HIS A 315 -2.28 0.49 17.92
C HIS A 315 -1.71 0.87 19.29
N LEU A 316 -0.38 0.92 19.36
CA LEU A 316 0.36 1.36 20.55
C LEU A 316 0.61 2.87 20.49
N TRP A 317 1.10 3.34 19.35
CA TRP A 317 1.38 4.74 19.07
C TRP A 317 1.41 4.98 17.56
N MET A 318 1.29 6.26 17.19
CA MET A 318 1.47 6.74 15.82
C MET A 318 2.39 7.98 15.87
N ALA A 319 3.36 8.04 14.96
CA ALA A 319 4.27 9.18 14.79
C ALA A 319 4.31 9.63 13.33
N ALA A 320 4.45 10.92 13.08
CA ALA A 320 4.76 11.42 11.74
C ALA A 320 6.17 10.99 11.34
N ASN A 321 6.35 10.57 10.09
CA ASN A 321 7.69 10.30 9.54
C ASN A 321 8.16 11.49 8.70
N GLY A 322 8.97 12.34 9.30
CA GLY A 322 9.51 13.55 8.70
C GLY A 322 8.71 14.82 8.96
N ASP A 323 9.33 15.94 8.67
CA ASP A 323 8.83 17.26 9.09
C ASP A 323 7.92 17.92 8.04
N GLY A 324 8.07 17.53 6.78
CA GLY A 324 7.57 18.29 5.64
C GLY A 324 6.06 18.24 5.41
N PRO A 325 5.54 19.14 4.55
CA PRO A 325 6.13 20.40 4.08
C PRO A 325 5.90 21.58 5.06
N ASN A 326 6.61 21.61 6.19
CA ASN A 326 6.49 22.67 7.21
C ASN A 326 7.06 24.03 6.76
N ASP A 327 7.88 24.08 5.72
CA ASP A 327 8.46 25.28 5.12
C ASP A 327 7.57 25.92 4.04
N HIS A 328 6.37 25.38 3.82
CA HIS A 328 5.44 25.89 2.83
C HIS A 328 4.98 27.33 3.14
N PRO A 329 4.90 28.25 2.15
CA PRO A 329 4.53 29.65 2.39
C PRO A 329 3.20 29.86 3.14
N LEU A 330 2.19 29.04 2.85
CA LEU A 330 0.89 29.10 3.56
C LEU A 330 0.95 28.68 5.03
N LEU A 331 2.05 28.06 5.48
CA LEU A 331 2.27 27.62 6.86
C LEU A 331 3.25 28.52 7.62
N GLU A 332 3.77 29.57 6.97
CA GLU A 332 4.76 30.48 7.55
C GLU A 332 4.23 31.12 8.85
N GLY A 333 5.03 31.06 9.91
CA GLY A 333 4.70 31.64 11.21
C GLY A 333 3.77 30.80 12.09
N LEU A 334 3.38 29.60 11.64
CA LEU A 334 2.64 28.64 12.46
C LEU A 334 3.62 27.75 13.26
N ASP A 335 3.28 27.50 14.52
CA ASP A 335 3.97 26.52 15.37
C ASP A 335 3.29 25.15 15.18
N LEU A 336 3.79 24.38 14.23
CA LEU A 336 3.22 23.10 13.83
C LEU A 336 4.10 21.92 14.27
N PRO A 337 3.50 20.79 14.67
CA PRO A 337 4.24 19.56 14.87
C PRO A 337 4.74 19.01 13.52
N PRO A 338 5.61 17.98 13.51
CA PRO A 338 5.98 17.28 12.29
C PRO A 338 4.74 16.81 11.50
N LEU A 339 4.71 17.15 10.20
CA LEU A 339 3.55 16.92 9.34
C LEU A 339 3.65 15.65 8.50
N GLY A 340 4.82 15.01 8.47
CA GLY A 340 5.05 13.74 7.78
C GLY A 340 5.26 13.90 6.27
N ASN A 341 6.35 13.32 5.78
CA ASN A 341 6.63 13.21 4.35
C ASN A 341 5.86 12.04 3.76
N ALA A 342 4.94 12.33 2.83
CA ALA A 342 4.12 11.37 2.10
C ALA A 342 4.98 10.60 1.08
N ASN A 343 5.87 9.75 1.61
CA ASN A 343 6.87 9.01 0.88
C ASN A 343 6.84 7.53 1.30
N ARG A 344 7.71 6.73 0.67
CA ARG A 344 7.75 5.27 0.82
C ARG A 344 9.11 4.76 1.31
N PRO A 345 9.66 5.26 2.44
CA PRO A 345 10.87 4.71 3.03
C PRO A 345 10.56 3.35 3.66
N ALA A 346 11.50 2.42 3.58
CA ALA A 346 11.38 1.13 4.26
C ALA A 346 12.02 1.21 5.66
N PRO A 347 11.38 0.63 6.69
CA PRO A 347 11.90 0.63 8.06
C PRO A 347 12.90 -0.50 8.31
N LEU A 348 13.79 -0.32 9.28
CA LEU A 348 14.61 -1.36 9.90
C LEU A 348 14.34 -1.39 11.40
N VAL A 349 13.76 -2.47 11.91
CA VAL A 349 13.62 -2.69 13.35
C VAL A 349 14.73 -3.60 13.88
N THR A 350 15.26 -3.26 15.05
CA THR A 350 16.27 -4.05 15.77
C THR A 350 15.76 -4.41 17.17
N GLY A 351 16.56 -5.18 17.92
CA GLY A 351 16.26 -5.48 19.32
C GLY A 351 16.10 -4.23 20.21
N SER A 352 16.66 -3.08 19.81
CA SER A 352 16.62 -1.84 20.60
C SER A 352 15.86 -0.69 19.96
N LEU A 353 16.06 -0.44 18.66
CA LEU A 353 15.61 0.78 17.98
C LEU A 353 14.93 0.46 16.63
N LEU A 354 14.08 1.39 16.21
CA LEU A 354 13.50 1.45 14.86
C LEU A 354 14.22 2.54 14.05
N PHE A 355 14.68 2.22 12.85
CA PHE A 355 15.36 3.16 11.96
C PHE A 355 14.57 3.38 10.68
N ILE A 356 14.46 4.63 10.24
CA ILE A 356 13.77 4.98 8.99
C ILE A 356 14.24 6.35 8.47
N GLY A 357 14.28 6.48 7.14
CA GLY A 357 14.55 7.76 6.46
C GLY A 357 13.26 8.46 6.02
N GLU A 358 13.40 9.63 5.42
CA GLU A 358 12.27 10.42 4.91
C GLU A 358 11.85 10.08 3.47
N GLY A 359 12.52 9.12 2.85
CA GLY A 359 12.31 8.77 1.45
C GLY A 359 13.04 9.69 0.47
N SER A 360 12.83 9.47 -0.82
CA SER A 360 13.57 10.17 -1.89
C SER A 360 12.62 10.69 -2.97
N ASN A 361 12.99 11.82 -3.58
CA ASN A 361 12.34 12.33 -4.78
C ASN A 361 12.60 11.49 -6.05
N ALA A 362 13.53 10.53 -6.00
CA ALA A 362 13.71 9.56 -7.09
C ALA A 362 12.54 8.58 -7.21
N VAL A 363 11.72 8.44 -6.15
CA VAL A 363 10.58 7.53 -6.16
C VAL A 363 9.43 8.15 -6.96
N ILE A 364 8.97 7.45 -8.00
CA ILE A 364 7.89 7.91 -8.89
C ILE A 364 6.64 8.26 -8.09
N GLY A 365 6.02 9.39 -8.42
CA GLY A 365 4.79 9.85 -7.75
C GLY A 365 5.04 10.47 -6.37
N THR A 366 6.28 10.71 -5.96
CA THR A 366 6.59 11.51 -4.77
C THR A 366 6.33 12.99 -5.08
N PRO A 367 5.55 13.73 -4.27
CA PRO A 367 5.48 15.19 -4.41
C PRO A 367 6.81 15.86 -4.07
N ASP A 368 7.13 16.97 -4.74
CA ASP A 368 8.43 17.67 -4.62
C ASP A 368 8.77 18.11 -3.18
N THR A 369 7.77 18.23 -2.32
CA THR A 369 7.90 18.71 -0.94
C THR A 369 7.75 17.61 0.13
N HIS A 370 7.63 16.35 -0.27
CA HIS A 370 7.39 15.21 0.62
C HIS A 370 8.54 14.19 0.57
N TRP A 371 9.77 14.66 0.78
CA TRP A 371 10.98 13.85 0.92
C TRP A 371 12.04 14.64 1.69
N GLY A 372 13.09 13.98 2.14
CA GLY A 372 14.18 14.64 2.85
C GLY A 372 15.38 13.73 3.08
N THR A 373 16.46 14.30 3.60
CA THR A 373 17.74 13.62 3.82
C THR A 373 17.89 13.09 5.24
N THR A 374 16.94 13.39 6.12
CA THR A 374 17.03 13.00 7.52
C THR A 374 16.84 11.49 7.67
N PHE A 375 17.73 10.87 8.43
CA PHE A 375 17.65 9.48 8.85
C PHE A 375 17.56 9.42 10.37
N ARG A 376 16.52 8.77 10.88
CA ARG A 376 16.17 8.80 12.30
C ARG A 376 16.19 7.41 12.92
N ALA A 377 16.56 7.39 14.20
CA ALA A 377 16.34 6.27 15.10
C ALA A 377 15.28 6.66 16.13
N TYR A 378 14.29 5.80 16.28
CA TYR A 378 13.16 5.96 17.17
C TYR A 378 13.28 4.96 18.33
N ASP A 379 12.93 5.40 19.52
CA ASP A 379 12.53 4.49 20.59
C ASP A 379 11.29 3.74 20.11
N LYS A 380 11.43 2.43 19.88
CA LYS A 380 10.38 1.63 19.26
C LYS A 380 9.16 1.42 20.18
N ALA A 381 9.30 1.63 21.49
CA ALA A 381 8.19 1.50 22.42
C ALA A 381 7.30 2.75 22.46
N THR A 382 7.86 3.93 22.17
CA THR A 382 7.17 5.23 22.33
C THR A 382 6.98 6.01 21.03
N GLY A 383 7.79 5.73 20.00
CA GLY A 383 7.82 6.52 18.77
C GLY A 383 8.59 7.84 18.89
N GLU A 384 9.30 8.08 20.00
CA GLU A 384 10.14 9.27 20.17
C GLU A 384 11.44 9.14 19.37
N VAL A 385 11.84 10.21 18.68
CA VAL A 385 13.15 10.29 18.02
C VAL A 385 14.25 10.41 19.08
N VAL A 386 15.18 9.46 19.10
CA VAL A 386 16.30 9.43 20.06
C VAL A 386 17.64 9.77 19.41
N TRP A 387 17.70 9.70 18.08
CA TRP A 387 18.88 10.09 17.30
C TRP A 387 18.48 10.38 15.85
N GLU A 388 19.19 11.32 15.22
CA GLU A 388 19.04 11.63 13.81
C GLU A 388 20.36 12.10 13.18
N THR A 389 20.45 11.96 11.87
CA THR A 389 21.54 12.50 11.05
C THR A 389 21.03 12.88 9.67
N GLU A 390 21.73 13.80 9.02
CA GLU A 390 21.57 14.04 7.58
C GLU A 390 22.36 13.01 6.76
N LEU A 391 21.72 12.47 5.73
CA LEU A 391 22.37 11.67 4.68
C LEU A 391 22.69 12.56 3.47
N PRO A 392 23.60 12.12 2.56
CA PRO A 392 23.89 12.87 1.33
C PRO A 392 22.71 13.03 0.37
N SER A 393 21.72 12.14 0.46
CA SER A 393 20.48 12.17 -0.33
C SER A 393 19.36 11.39 0.38
N GLY A 394 18.14 11.50 -0.12
CA GLY A 394 16.99 10.75 0.39
C GLY A 394 17.15 9.23 0.26
N THR A 395 16.48 8.48 1.12
CA THR A 395 16.56 7.02 1.17
C THR A 395 15.75 6.38 0.04
N THR A 396 16.36 5.49 -0.74
CA THR A 396 15.74 4.82 -1.90
C THR A 396 15.44 3.34 -1.68
N GLY A 397 15.90 2.76 -0.56
CA GLY A 397 15.67 1.37 -0.19
C GLY A 397 15.70 1.15 1.33
N GLY A 398 15.43 -0.08 1.75
CA GLY A 398 15.44 -0.48 3.15
C GLY A 398 16.84 -0.43 3.76
N PRO A 399 17.02 0.18 4.96
CA PRO A 399 18.25 0.08 5.71
C PRO A 399 18.56 -1.38 6.07
N MET A 400 19.84 -1.74 6.06
CA MET A 400 20.33 -3.04 6.49
C MET A 400 21.29 -2.88 7.65
N THR A 401 21.47 -3.94 8.46
CA THR A 401 22.50 -3.96 9.49
C THR A 401 23.31 -5.25 9.46
N TYR A 402 24.61 -5.16 9.72
CA TYR A 402 25.51 -6.31 9.85
C TYR A 402 26.68 -6.00 10.79
N VAL A 403 27.37 -7.05 11.23
CA VAL A 403 28.61 -6.93 12.01
C VAL A 403 29.81 -7.24 11.12
N HIS A 404 30.81 -6.37 11.15
CA HIS A 404 32.10 -6.59 10.50
C HIS A 404 33.23 -6.21 11.45
N GLU A 405 34.19 -7.13 11.63
CA GLU A 405 35.32 -6.97 12.56
C GLU A 405 34.91 -6.54 13.98
N GLY A 406 33.79 -7.08 14.47
CA GLY A 406 33.27 -6.80 15.82
C GLY A 406 32.52 -5.48 15.96
N LYS A 407 32.36 -4.70 14.89
CA LYS A 407 31.60 -3.46 14.86
C LYS A 407 30.29 -3.63 14.08
N GLN A 408 29.18 -3.14 14.62
CA GLN A 408 27.90 -3.13 13.92
C GLN A 408 27.81 -1.91 13.00
N TYR A 409 27.27 -2.13 11.80
CA TYR A 409 27.02 -1.09 10.81
C TYR A 409 25.55 -1.07 10.45
N ILE A 410 25.04 0.12 10.15
CA ILE A 410 23.78 0.32 9.43
C ILE A 410 24.16 0.83 8.04
N VAL A 411 23.67 0.18 6.99
CA VAL A 411 23.89 0.58 5.60
C VAL A 411 22.59 1.02 4.97
N VAL A 412 22.60 2.21 4.38
CA VAL A 412 21.43 2.85 3.80
C VAL A 412 21.70 3.12 2.32
N ALA A 413 20.79 2.66 1.46
CA ALA A 413 20.78 3.05 0.04
C ALA A 413 20.17 4.46 -0.09
N VAL A 414 20.92 5.38 -0.68
CA VAL A 414 20.49 6.77 -0.90
C VAL A 414 20.60 7.14 -2.37
N GLY A 415 19.81 8.11 -2.79
CA GLY A 415 19.83 8.66 -4.15
C GLY A 415 18.71 9.67 -4.35
N GLY A 416 18.69 10.35 -5.48
CA GLY A 416 17.67 11.35 -5.80
C GLY A 416 17.60 11.62 -7.31
N SER A 417 16.64 12.42 -7.75
CA SER A 417 16.48 12.74 -9.18
C SER A 417 17.71 13.44 -9.78
N GLU A 418 18.43 14.21 -8.95
CA GLU A 418 19.64 14.95 -9.33
C GLU A 418 20.88 14.52 -8.53
N GLN A 419 20.73 13.55 -7.63
CA GLN A 419 21.78 13.05 -6.74
C GLN A 419 22.18 11.62 -7.11
N PRO A 420 23.48 11.29 -7.16
CA PRO A 420 23.92 9.94 -7.49
C PRO A 420 23.43 8.91 -6.46
N ALA A 421 23.19 7.69 -6.93
CA ALA A 421 22.90 6.57 -6.04
C ALA A 421 24.18 6.06 -5.36
N GLU A 422 24.14 5.88 -4.04
CA GLU A 422 25.25 5.34 -3.26
C GLU A 422 24.78 4.59 -2.00
N TYR A 423 25.71 3.89 -1.35
CA TYR A 423 25.48 3.26 -0.04
C TYR A 423 26.23 4.04 1.05
N VAL A 424 25.52 4.46 2.08
CA VAL A 424 26.10 5.09 3.26
C VAL A 424 26.19 4.06 4.38
N ALA A 425 27.39 3.85 4.93
CA ALA A 425 27.62 2.96 6.05
C ALA A 425 27.86 3.75 7.34
N LEU A 426 26.94 3.63 8.29
CA LEU A 426 26.98 4.24 9.62
C LEU A 426 27.53 3.20 10.62
N GLY A 427 28.77 3.38 11.06
CA GLY A 427 29.38 2.49 12.05
C GLY A 427 28.95 2.87 13.46
N LEU A 428 28.18 2.00 14.12
CA LEU A 428 27.72 2.21 15.50
C LEU A 428 28.91 2.21 16.48
N PRO A 429 28.88 3.05 17.54
CA PRO A 429 30.02 3.28 18.44
C PRO A 429 30.55 2.03 19.14
#